data_AF-A0A1V6AC53-F1
#
_entry.id   AF-A0A1V6AC53-F1
#
_cell.length_a   1.000
_cell.length_b   1.000
_cell.length_c   1.000
_cell.angle_alpha   90.00
_cell.angle_beta   90.00
_cell.angle_gamma   90.00
#
_symmetry.space_group_name_H-M   'P 1'
#
loop_
_entity.id
_entity.type
_entity.pdbx_description
1 polymer ?
#
loop_
_entity_poly.entity_id
_entity_poly.type
_entity_poly.pdbx_seq_one_letter_code
_entity_poly.pdbx_strand_id
1 'polypeptide(L)' 'MNIDTSVSNLIQKPVALAQASAAAMPNDPVEGSVGLIQAKNSLSAGVKVIKAKNEMLGTILDIKA' A
#
# COMPACT_ATOMS: atom_id res chain seq x y z
N MET A 1 7.04 -15.14 9.82
CA MET A 1 6.44 -13.84 9.44
C MET A 1 5.06 -14.13 8.86
N ASN A 2 3.99 -13.72 9.54
CA ASN A 2 2.63 -14.10 9.15
C ASN A 2 2.24 -13.36 7.86
N ILE A 3 1.83 -14.08 6.82
CA ILE A 3 1.56 -13.52 5.49
C ILE A 3 0.46 -12.45 5.56
N ASP A 4 -0.55 -12.65 6.40
CA ASP A 4 -1.61 -11.68 6.67
C ASP A 4 -1.08 -10.35 7.20
N THR A 5 -0.14 -10.38 8.15
CA THR A 5 0.45 -9.17 8.72
C THR A 5 1.26 -8.40 7.67
N SER A 6 1.94 -9.12 6.77
CA SER A 6 2.72 -8.48 5.69
C SER A 6 1.82 -7.82 4.64
N VAL A 7 0.72 -8.46 4.23
CA VAL A 7 -0.23 -7.87 3.26
C VAL A 7 -1.02 -6.71 3.88
N SER A 8 -1.45 -6.83 5.14
CA SER A 8 -2.14 -5.74 5.84
C SER A 8 -1.26 -4.49 5.94
N ASN A 9 0.03 -4.67 6.19
CA ASN A 9 1.00 -3.57 6.24
C ASN A 9 1.20 -2.85 4.89
N LEU A 10 0.96 -3.50 3.75
CA LEU A 10 1.05 -2.89 2.42
C LEU A 10 -0.04 -1.83 2.19
N ILE A 11 -1.12 -1.87 2.96
CA ILE A 11 -2.25 -0.94 2.86
C ILE A 11 -2.31 0.01 4.07
N GLN A 12 -2.14 -0.53 5.28
CA GLN A 12 -2.27 0.26 6.52
C GLN A 12 -1.23 1.37 6.63
N LYS A 13 0.03 1.11 6.26
CA LYS A 13 1.11 2.12 6.34
C LYS A 13 0.87 3.30 5.38
N PRO A 14 0.55 3.10 4.09
CA PRO A 14 0.16 4.19 3.21
C PRO A 14 -1.05 4.99 3.71
N VAL A 15 -2.06 4.33 4.27
CA VAL A 15 -3.25 5.01 4.81
C VAL A 15 -2.89 5.88 6.01
N ALA A 16 -2.09 5.37 6.94
CA ALA A 16 -1.60 6.14 8.08
C ALA A 16 -0.78 7.37 7.63
N LEU A 17 0.08 7.21 6.61
CA LEU A 17 0.82 8.32 6.02
C LEU A 17 -0.11 9.37 5.38
N ALA A 18 -1.14 8.93 4.65
CA ALA A 18 -2.12 9.85 4.07
C ALA A 18 -2.88 10.65 5.14
N GLN A 19 -3.27 10.00 6.24
CA GLN A 19 -3.95 10.66 7.36
C GLN A 19 -3.05 11.71 8.04
N ALA A 20 -1.79 11.35 8.31
CA ALA A 20 -0.83 12.29 8.89
C ALA A 20 -0.56 13.48 7.95
N SER A 21 -0.45 13.23 6.65
CA SER A 21 -0.20 14.26 5.63
C SER A 21 -1.38 15.20 5.46
N ALA A 22 -2.61 14.67 5.49
CA ALA A 22 -3.84 15.46 5.46
C ALA A 22 -3.98 16.35 6.71
N ALA A 23 -3.56 15.85 7.88
CA ALA A 23 -3.55 16.63 9.12
C ALA A 23 -2.48 17.75 9.12
N ALA A 24 -1.36 17.57 8.40
CA ALA A 24 -0.32 18.58 8.27
C ALA A 24 -0.68 19.69 7.28
N MET A 25 -1.51 19.40 6.28
CA MET A 25 -1.87 20.30 5.16
C MET A 25 -2.33 21.72 5.55
N PRO A 26 -3.11 21.93 6.62
CA PRO A 26 -3.49 23.28 7.05
C PRO A 26 -2.32 24.14 7.55
N ASN A 27 -1.26 23.50 8.05
CA ASN A 27 -0.09 24.19 8.62
C ASN A 27 1.07 24.28 7.61
N ASP A 28 1.28 23.21 6.83
CA ASP A 28 2.23 23.16 5.73
C ASP A 28 1.59 22.45 4.52
N PRO A 29 1.00 23.22 3.58
CA PRO A 29 0.36 22.66 2.40
C PRO A 29 1.33 21.92 1.47
N VAL A 30 2.61 22.31 1.43
CA VAL A 30 3.60 21.68 0.56
C VAL A 30 3.99 20.33 1.12
N GLU A 31 4.36 20.28 2.40
CA GLU A 31 4.68 19.03 3.10
C GLU A 31 3.49 18.07 3.09
N GLY A 32 2.29 18.55 3.41
CA GLY A 32 1.07 17.74 3.36
C GLY A 32 0.78 17.18 1.97
N SER A 33 0.96 17.98 0.91
CA SER A 33 0.76 17.53 -0.47
C SER A 33 1.81 16.48 -0.89
N VAL A 34 3.08 16.69 -0.54
CA VAL A 34 4.16 15.73 -0.80
C VAL A 34 3.90 14.42 -0.07
N GLY A 35 3.50 14.48 1.20
CA GLY A 35 3.15 13.30 1.99
C GLY A 35 1.97 12.51 1.41
N LEU A 36 0.94 13.20 0.89
CA LEU A 36 -0.18 12.55 0.18
C LEU A 36 0.27 11.87 -1.12
N ILE A 37 1.18 12.49 -1.89
CA ILE A 37 1.75 11.88 -3.10
C ILE A 37 2.55 10.62 -2.74
N GLN A 38 3.36 10.68 -1.68
CA GLN A 38 4.11 9.52 -1.20
C GLN A 38 3.18 8.40 -0.76
N ALA A 39 2.15 8.69 0.03
CA ALA A 39 1.15 7.73 0.45
C ALA A 39 0.46 7.05 -0.74
N LYS A 40 0.06 7.82 -1.76
CA LYS A 40 -0.53 7.29 -3.00
C LYS A 40 0.42 6.34 -3.72
N ASN A 41 1.69 6.71 -3.85
CA ASN A 41 2.69 5.89 -4.53
C ASN A 41 2.95 4.58 -3.77
N SER A 42 3.08 4.65 -2.44
CA SER A 42 3.26 3.46 -1.60
C SER A 42 2.06 2.54 -1.65
N LEU A 43 0.83 3.07 -1.64
CA LEU A 43 -0.39 2.26 -1.80
C LEU A 43 -0.45 1.57 -3.15
N SER A 44 -0.13 2.29 -4.23
CA SER A 44 -0.10 1.74 -5.58
C SER A 44 0.91 0.59 -5.71
N ALA A 45 2.10 0.74 -5.12
CA ALA A 45 3.10 -0.33 -5.06
C ALA A 45 2.59 -1.54 -4.25
N GLY A 46 1.97 -1.30 -3.08
CA GLY A 46 1.37 -2.36 -2.26
C GLY A 46 0.31 -3.16 -3.01
N VAL A 47 -0.59 -2.50 -3.73
CA VAL A 47 -1.62 -3.15 -4.56
C VAL A 47 -1.00 -4.00 -5.67
N LYS A 48 0.07 -3.53 -6.33
CA LYS A 48 0.77 -4.32 -7.35
C LYS A 48 1.36 -5.61 -6.79
N VAL A 49 1.95 -5.54 -5.59
CA VAL A 49 2.49 -6.74 -4.90
C VAL A 49 1.36 -7.73 -4.58
N ILE A 50 0.21 -7.26 -4.13
CA ILE A 50 -0.96 -8.11 -3.85
C ILE A 50 -1.45 -8.79 -5.13
N LYS A 51 -1.58 -8.03 -6.23
CA LYS A 51 -1.96 -8.59 -7.54
C LYS A 51 -0.98 -9.67 -8.01
N ALA A 52 0.32 -9.39 -7.98
CA ALA A 52 1.35 -10.35 -8.37
C ALA A 52 1.32 -11.63 -7.50
N LYS A 53 1.05 -11.51 -6.19
CA LYS A 53 0.86 -12.67 -5.31
C LYS A 53 -0.36 -13.48 -5.70
N ASN A 54 -1.48 -12.83 -6.01
CA ASN A 54 -2.70 -13.53 -6.43
C ASN A 54 -2.54 -14.24 -7.77
N GLU A 55 -1.90 -13.60 -8.74
CA GLU A 55 -1.58 -14.20 -10.05
C GLU A 55 -0.67 -15.43 -9.87
N MET A 56 0.38 -15.31 -9.07
CA MET A 56 1.28 -16.43 -8.77
C MET A 56 0.54 -17.60 -8.10
N LEU A 57 -0.35 -17.34 -7.15
CA LEU A 57 -1.17 -18.37 -6.52
C LEU A 57 -2.12 -19.03 -7.55
N GLY A 58 -2.71 -18.25 -8.44
CA GLY A 58 -3.54 -18.77 -9.55
C GLY A 58 -2.75 -19.72 -10.45
N THR A 59 -1.59 -19.29 -10.94
CA THR A 59 -0.71 -20.13 -11.77
C THR A 59 -0.29 -21.42 -11.05
N ILE A 60 0.02 -21.37 -9.75
CA ILE A 60 0.37 -22.56 -8.98
C ILE A 60 -0.81 -23.54 -8.87
N LEU A 61 -2.03 -23.03 -8.67
CA LEU A 61 -3.22 -23.86 -8.62
C LEU A 61 -3.51 -24.51 -9.98
N ASP A 62 -3.34 -23.76 -11.07
CA ASP A 62 -3.51 -24.27 -12.44
C ASP A 62 -2.48 -25.35 -12.81
N ILE A 63 -1.24 -25.25 -12.31
CA ILE A 63 -0.20 -26.29 -12.54
C ILE A 63 -0.52 -27.58 -11.77
N LYS A 64 -1.25 -27.49 -10.65
CA LYS A 64 -1.54 -28.62 -9.77
C LYS A 64 -2.84 -29.36 -10.15
N ALA A 65 -3.73 -28.72 -10.90
CA ALA A 65 -4.97 -29.29 -11.43
C ALA A 65 -4.69 -30.22 -12.62
#